data_AF-A0A2M7S4B3-F1
#
_entry.id   AF-A0A2M7S4B3-F1
#
_cell.length_a   1.000
_cell.length_b   1.000
_cell.length_c   1.000
_cell.angle_alpha   90.00
_cell.angle_beta   90.00
_cell.angle_gamma   90.00
#
_symmetry.space_group_name_H-M   'P 1'
#
loop_
_entity.id
_entity.type
_entity.pdbx_description
1 polymer ?
#
loop_
_entity_poly.entity_id
_entity_poly.type
_entity_poly.pdbx_seq_one_letter_code
_entity_poly.pdbx_strand_id
1 'polypeptide(L)'
;MKHREQLSKIRQRINQLSQERVTLETKLMRIGYLNPGALYWRYIECRKRGCQCQKDKKYRHGPYPYLTYVEEGRIKVRYVGKEELSIVEEGASRYVVFWRNMARIREINKLILKYLEGIRDIRIEEEKLRRKAINGNKKRDKRKSG
;
A
#
# COMPACT_ATOMS: atom_id res chain seq x y z
N MET A 1 18.17 15.65 26.65
CA MET A 1 18.44 14.23 26.31
C MET A 1 17.28 13.58 25.54
N LYS A 2 16.02 13.65 26.01
CA LYS A 2 14.84 13.04 25.36
C LYS A 2 14.62 13.40 23.87
N HIS A 3 14.68 14.69 23.49
CA HIS A 3 14.45 15.08 22.08
C HIS A 3 15.52 14.55 21.11
N ARG A 4 16.79 14.46 21.53
CA ARG A 4 17.88 13.90 20.72
C ARG A 4 17.65 12.41 20.40
N GLU A 5 17.20 11.65 21.39
CA GLU A 5 16.86 10.24 21.23
C GLU A 5 15.63 10.05 20.33
N GLN A 6 14.59 10.86 20.52
CA GLN A 6 13.39 10.85 19.67
C GLN A 6 13.73 11.15 18.19
N LEU A 7 14.53 12.19 17.93
CA LEU A 7 14.98 12.51 16.58
C LEU A 7 15.80 11.38 15.95
N SER A 8 16.63 10.69 16.74
CA SER A 8 17.39 9.52 16.26
C SER A 8 16.45 8.39 15.83
N LYS A 9 15.46 8.04 16.65
CA LYS A 9 14.46 7.00 16.33
C LYS A 9 13.66 7.35 15.08
N ILE A 10 13.25 8.61 14.92
CA ILE A 10 12.53 9.06 13.73
C ILE A 10 13.39 8.90 12.47
N ARG A 11 14.66 9.32 12.50
CA ARG A 11 15.59 9.18 11.36
C ARG A 11 15.81 7.71 10.99
N GLN A 12 16.02 6.85 11.99
CA GLN A 12 16.15 5.41 11.75
C GLN A 12 14.90 4.86 11.06
N ARG A 13 13.71 5.28 11.49
CA ARG A 13 12.47 4.82 10.89
C ARG A 13 12.27 5.31 9.45
N ILE A 14 12.61 6.57 9.16
CA ILE A 14 12.60 7.10 7.78
C ILE A 14 13.57 6.30 6.90
N ASN A 15 14.77 5.99 7.38
CA ASN A 15 15.75 5.21 6.61
C ASN A 15 15.24 3.80 6.30
N GLN A 16 14.67 3.10 7.29
CA GLN A 16 14.06 1.77 7.08
C GLN A 16 12.96 1.82 6.02
N LEU A 17 12.04 2.78 6.15
CA LEU A 17 10.94 2.96 5.21
C LEU A 17 11.43 3.31 3.79
N SER A 18 12.47 4.15 3.69
CA SER A 18 13.06 4.52 2.40
C SER A 18 13.71 3.31 1.71
N GLN A 19 14.40 2.46 2.47
CA GLN A 19 15.00 1.22 1.94
C GLN A 19 13.93 0.22 1.48
N GLU A 20 12.84 0.10 2.25
CA GLU A 20 11.68 -0.71 1.86
C GLU A 20 11.07 -0.17 0.55
N ARG A 21 10.88 1.15 0.44
CA ARG A 21 10.34 1.80 -0.77
C ARG A 21 11.18 1.49 -2.00
N VAL A 22 12.50 1.69 -1.93
CA VAL A 22 13.43 1.41 -3.04
C VAL A 22 13.36 -0.06 -3.46
N THR A 23 13.22 -0.98 -2.49
CA THR A 23 13.07 -2.40 -2.77
C THR A 23 11.78 -2.70 -3.54
N LEU A 24 10.65 -2.08 -3.14
CA LEU A 24 9.36 -2.24 -3.81
C LEU A 24 9.37 -1.59 -5.20
N GLU A 25 9.92 -0.40 -5.35
CA GLU A 25 10.11 0.28 -6.63
C GLU A 25 10.93 -0.60 -7.60
N THR A 26 12.01 -1.20 -7.11
CA THR A 26 12.83 -2.14 -7.90
C THR A 26 12.03 -3.36 -8.35
N LYS A 27 11.20 -3.95 -7.47
CA LYS A 27 10.31 -5.07 -7.83
C LYS A 27 9.29 -4.66 -8.90
N LEU A 28 8.74 -3.45 -8.80
CA LEU A 28 7.78 -2.92 -9.76
C LEU A 28 8.42 -2.67 -11.14
N MET A 29 9.64 -2.13 -11.19
CA MET A 29 10.35 -1.88 -12.45
C MET A 29 10.76 -3.17 -13.18
N ARG A 30 10.92 -4.29 -12.45
CA ARG A 30 11.30 -5.60 -13.00
C ARG A 30 10.11 -6.53 -13.23
N ILE A 31 8.89 -6.07 -12.99
CA ILE A 31 7.71 -6.91 -13.14
C ILE A 31 7.53 -7.25 -14.62
N GLY A 32 7.27 -8.52 -14.93
CA GLY A 32 7.05 -8.96 -16.31
C GLY A 32 5.69 -8.51 -16.85
N TYR A 33 5.20 -9.20 -17.88
CA TYR A 33 3.87 -8.95 -18.44
C TYR A 33 2.78 -9.03 -17.36
N LEU A 34 1.74 -8.24 -17.55
CA LEU A 34 0.61 -8.10 -16.62
C LEU A 34 -0.69 -8.38 -17.36
N ASN A 35 -1.58 -9.12 -16.71
CA ASN A 35 -2.96 -9.25 -17.16
C ASN A 35 -3.84 -8.48 -16.16
N PRO A 36 -4.36 -7.30 -16.54
CA PRO A 36 -5.21 -6.52 -15.65
C PRO A 36 -6.41 -7.34 -15.20
N GLY A 37 -6.58 -7.46 -13.89
CA GLY A 37 -7.68 -8.24 -13.34
C GLY A 37 -7.34 -9.21 -12.24
N ALA A 38 -8.34 -10.02 -11.91
CA ALA A 38 -8.19 -11.18 -11.04
C ALA A 38 -8.81 -12.41 -11.72
N LEU A 39 -8.04 -13.49 -11.76
CA LEU A 39 -8.53 -14.80 -12.18
C LEU A 39 -9.33 -15.43 -11.04
N TYR A 40 -10.50 -15.97 -11.35
CA TYR A 40 -11.32 -16.70 -10.41
C TYR A 40 -12.05 -17.85 -11.08
N TRP A 41 -12.50 -18.81 -10.27
CA TRP A 41 -13.11 -20.05 -10.72
C TRP A 41 -14.60 -20.03 -10.38
N ARG A 42 -15.46 -20.31 -11.36
CA ARG A 42 -16.91 -20.32 -11.16
C ARG A 42 -17.61 -21.51 -11.82
N TYR A 43 -18.66 -21.97 -11.17
CA TYR A 43 -19.60 -22.94 -11.75
C TYR A 43 -20.74 -22.21 -12.46
N ILE A 44 -21.14 -22.68 -13.64
CA ILE A 44 -22.14 -22.03 -14.51
C ILE A 44 -23.30 -22.96 -14.85
N GLU A 45 -24.41 -22.34 -15.22
CA GLU A 45 -25.55 -23.01 -15.83
C GLU A 45 -25.36 -23.05 -17.36
N CYS A 46 -25.69 -24.19 -17.98
CA CYS A 46 -25.68 -24.29 -19.43
C CYS A 46 -27.03 -23.83 -20.01
N ARG A 47 -27.07 -23.65 -21.34
CA ARG A 47 -28.28 -23.24 -22.06
C ARG A 47 -29.14 -24.43 -22.54
N LYS A 48 -28.73 -25.68 -22.26
CA LYS A 48 -29.47 -26.86 -22.69
C LYS A 48 -30.77 -26.97 -21.91
N ARG A 49 -31.90 -26.91 -22.62
CA ARG A 49 -33.25 -27.05 -22.02
C ARG A 49 -33.34 -28.37 -21.24
N GLY A 50 -33.80 -28.28 -19.99
CA GLY A 50 -34.00 -29.45 -19.13
C GLY A 50 -32.72 -29.97 -18.44
N CYS A 51 -31.58 -29.29 -18.56
CA CYS A 51 -30.37 -29.72 -17.85
C CYS A 51 -30.52 -29.57 -16.33
N GLN A 52 -30.06 -30.56 -15.59
CA GLN A 52 -30.12 -30.57 -14.12
C GLN A 52 -29.35 -29.42 -13.48
N CYS A 53 -28.31 -28.88 -14.15
CA CYS A 53 -27.56 -27.72 -13.67
C CYS A 53 -28.41 -26.46 -13.45
N GLN A 54 -29.53 -26.33 -14.17
CA GLN A 54 -30.46 -25.21 -14.04
C GLN A 54 -31.40 -25.35 -12.84
N LYS A 55 -31.54 -26.57 -12.29
CA LYS A 55 -32.45 -26.88 -11.18
C LYS A 55 -31.75 -26.89 -9.83
N ASP A 56 -30.51 -27.36 -9.79
CA ASP A 56 -29.75 -27.53 -8.55
C ASP A 56 -28.27 -27.16 -8.76
N LYS A 57 -27.78 -26.29 -7.86
CA LYS A 57 -26.41 -25.74 -7.88
C LYS A 57 -25.35 -26.83 -7.85
N LYS A 58 -25.60 -27.99 -7.24
CA LYS A 58 -24.63 -29.09 -7.14
C LYS A 58 -24.29 -29.72 -8.50
N TYR A 59 -25.16 -29.55 -9.50
CA TYR A 59 -24.95 -30.05 -10.86
C TYR A 59 -24.45 -28.96 -11.82
N ARG A 60 -24.06 -27.77 -11.31
CA ARG A 60 -23.51 -26.71 -12.17
C ARG A 60 -22.18 -27.14 -12.80
N HIS A 61 -21.96 -26.71 -14.03
CA HIS A 61 -20.78 -27.07 -14.80
C HIS A 61 -19.58 -26.22 -14.39
N GLY A 62 -18.42 -26.84 -14.31
CA GLY A 62 -17.17 -26.18 -13.97
C GLY A 62 -16.40 -26.93 -12.90
N PRO A 63 -15.50 -26.24 -12.18
CA PRO A 63 -15.31 -24.80 -12.23
C PRO A 63 -14.61 -24.37 -13.52
N TYR A 64 -15.01 -23.22 -14.07
CA TYR A 64 -14.37 -22.60 -15.22
C TYR A 64 -13.60 -21.35 -14.82
N PRO A 65 -12.42 -21.10 -15.40
CA PRO A 65 -11.64 -19.92 -15.10
C PRO A 65 -12.22 -18.70 -15.83
N TYR A 66 -12.39 -17.61 -15.10
CA TYR A 66 -12.84 -16.32 -15.60
C TYR A 66 -11.90 -15.23 -15.09
N LEU A 67 -11.64 -14.24 -15.94
CA LEU A 67 -10.86 -13.05 -15.60
C LEU A 67 -11.82 -11.87 -15.46
N THR A 68 -11.82 -11.23 -14.29
CA THR A 68 -12.42 -9.89 -14.14
C THR A 68 -11.41 -8.85 -14.61
N TYR A 69 -11.83 -7.83 -15.35
CA TYR A 69 -10.96 -6.74 -15.77
C TYR A 69 -11.76 -5.44 -15.90
N VAL A 70 -11.09 -4.29 -15.96
CA VAL A 70 -11.75 -3.00 -16.16
C VAL A 70 -11.54 -2.55 -17.60
N GLU A 71 -12.62 -2.23 -18.29
CA GLU A 71 -12.62 -1.67 -19.63
C GLU A 71 -13.63 -0.52 -19.66
N GLU A 72 -13.21 0.66 -20.11
CA GLU A 72 -14.04 1.88 -20.15
C GLU A 72 -14.68 2.24 -18.79
N GLY A 73 -13.93 2.05 -17.71
CA GLY A 73 -14.40 2.34 -16.34
C GLY A 73 -15.42 1.34 -15.80
N ARG A 74 -15.73 0.27 -16.53
CA ARG A 74 -16.67 -0.78 -16.10
C ARG A 74 -15.96 -2.09 -15.87
N ILE A 75 -16.37 -2.81 -14.82
CA ILE A 75 -15.89 -4.17 -14.56
C ILE A 75 -16.53 -5.10 -15.60
N LYS A 76 -15.70 -5.74 -16.40
CA LYS A 76 -16.07 -6.80 -17.32
C LYS A 76 -15.52 -8.14 -16.83
N VAL A 77 -16.08 -9.20 -17.37
CA VAL A 77 -15.65 -10.58 -17.07
C VAL A 77 -15.58 -11.34 -18.38
N ARG A 78 -14.49 -12.07 -18.60
CA ARG A 78 -14.37 -13.01 -19.72
C ARG A 78 -13.99 -14.40 -19.26
N TYR A 79 -14.44 -15.40 -20.00
CA TYR A 79 -13.94 -16.77 -19.88
C TYR A 79 -12.47 -16.80 -20.32
N VAL A 80 -11.68 -17.67 -19.69
CA VAL A 80 -10.27 -17.90 -20.03
C VAL A 80 -10.14 -19.31 -20.61
N GLY A 81 -9.69 -19.41 -21.86
CA GLY A 81 -9.49 -20.70 -22.51
C GLY A 81 -8.36 -21.51 -21.87
N LYS A 82 -8.38 -22.84 -22.02
CA LYS A 82 -7.31 -23.72 -21.51
C LYS A 82 -5.92 -23.35 -22.06
N GLU A 83 -5.86 -22.92 -23.31
CA GLU A 83 -4.62 -22.58 -24.02
C GLU A 83 -3.93 -21.33 -23.43
N GLU A 84 -4.71 -20.33 -23.01
CA GLU A 84 -4.18 -19.09 -22.44
C GLU A 84 -4.13 -19.10 -20.90
N LEU A 85 -4.70 -20.12 -20.23
CA LEU A 85 -4.92 -20.14 -18.79
C LEU A 85 -3.63 -19.88 -18.00
N SER A 86 -2.55 -20.57 -18.33
CA SER A 86 -1.27 -20.45 -17.60
C SER A 86 -0.71 -19.02 -17.68
N ILE A 87 -0.75 -18.41 -18.86
CA ILE A 87 -0.26 -17.04 -19.09
C ILE A 87 -1.15 -16.04 -18.34
N VAL A 88 -2.47 -16.18 -18.45
CA VAL A 88 -3.41 -15.27 -17.78
C VAL A 88 -3.30 -15.38 -16.27
N GLU A 89 -3.15 -16.59 -15.73
CA GLU A 89 -3.01 -16.83 -14.29
C GLU A 89 -1.74 -16.17 -13.73
N GLU A 90 -0.61 -16.37 -14.39
CA GLU A 90 0.65 -15.75 -13.99
C GLU A 90 0.58 -14.21 -14.11
N GLY A 91 0.08 -13.70 -15.24
CA GLY A 91 -0.07 -12.26 -15.46
C GLY A 91 -1.03 -11.58 -14.48
N ALA A 92 -2.14 -12.24 -14.13
CA ALA A 92 -3.11 -11.73 -13.15
C ALA A 92 -2.50 -11.73 -11.74
N SER A 93 -1.74 -12.78 -11.40
CA SER A 93 -1.02 -12.86 -10.12
C SER A 93 0.02 -11.73 -10.00
N ARG A 94 0.78 -11.47 -11.06
CA ARG A 94 1.72 -10.33 -11.13
C ARG A 94 0.99 -9.00 -11.00
N TYR A 95 -0.18 -8.84 -11.65
CA TYR A 95 -0.98 -7.63 -11.54
C TYR A 95 -1.47 -7.36 -10.12
N VAL A 96 -1.90 -8.39 -9.39
CA VAL A 96 -2.25 -8.27 -7.96
C VAL A 96 -1.04 -7.84 -7.13
N VAL A 97 0.13 -8.44 -7.36
CA VAL A 97 1.39 -8.06 -6.68
C VAL A 97 1.77 -6.61 -6.98
N PHE A 98 1.62 -6.17 -8.23
CA PHE A 98 1.88 -4.80 -8.66
C PHE A 98 1.09 -3.80 -7.81
N TRP A 99 -0.23 -4.00 -7.71
CA TRP A 99 -1.10 -3.10 -6.95
C TRP A 99 -0.84 -3.12 -5.45
N ARG A 100 -0.52 -4.29 -4.89
CA ARG A 100 -0.14 -4.41 -3.47
C ARG A 100 1.14 -3.62 -3.17
N ASN A 101 2.17 -3.76 -4.00
CA ASN A 101 3.41 -3.01 -3.85
C ASN A 101 3.18 -1.50 -4.02
N MET A 102 2.38 -1.09 -5.01
CA MET A 102 2.00 0.32 -5.20
C MET A 102 1.25 0.88 -3.98
N ALA A 103 0.30 0.14 -3.42
CA ALA A 103 -0.42 0.55 -2.22
C ALA A 103 0.53 0.71 -1.03
N ARG A 104 1.48 -0.22 -0.86
CA ARG A 104 2.50 -0.15 0.19
C ARG A 104 3.42 1.05 0.03
N ILE A 105 3.87 1.37 -1.19
CA ILE A 105 4.67 2.59 -1.46
C ILE A 105 3.91 3.86 -1.07
N ARG A 106 2.61 3.95 -1.38
CA ARG A 106 1.78 5.09 -0.97
C ARG A 106 1.71 5.22 0.56
N GLU A 107 1.57 4.11 1.26
CA GLU A 107 1.57 4.08 2.73
C GLU A 107 2.92 4.53 3.28
N ILE A 108 4.02 4.02 2.74
CA ILE A 108 5.39 4.42 3.13
C ILE A 108 5.57 5.93 2.97
N ASN A 109 5.15 6.51 1.84
CA ASN A 109 5.27 7.95 1.61
C ASN A 109 4.47 8.75 2.65
N LYS A 110 3.24 8.33 3.00
CA LYS A 110 2.45 8.95 4.08
C LYS A 110 3.17 8.88 5.43
N LEU A 111 3.77 7.73 5.75
CA LEU A 111 4.50 7.55 7.01
C LEU A 111 5.75 8.44 7.06
N ILE A 112 6.54 8.51 5.99
CA ILE A 112 7.71 9.39 5.91
C ILE A 112 7.31 10.84 6.13
N LEU A 113 6.25 11.32 5.47
CA LEU A 113 5.74 12.68 5.67
C LEU A 113 5.38 12.95 7.14
N LYS A 114 4.63 12.03 7.78
CA LYS A 114 4.30 12.11 9.20
C LYS A 114 5.54 12.19 10.10
N TYR A 115 6.58 11.42 9.79
CA TYR A 115 7.84 11.47 10.55
C TYR A 115 8.59 12.79 10.37
N LEU A 116 8.58 13.36 9.15
CA LEU A 116 9.16 14.67 8.88
C LEU A 116 8.42 15.79 9.63
N GLU A 117 7.10 15.73 9.69
CA GLU A 117 6.29 16.62 10.53
C GLU A 117 6.65 16.47 12.01
N GLY A 118 6.84 15.25 12.49
CA GLY A 118 7.31 14.99 13.86
C GLY A 118 8.68 15.62 14.16
N ILE A 119 9.61 15.63 13.19
CA ILE A 119 10.89 16.34 13.33
C ILE A 119 10.64 17.84 13.48
N ARG A 120 9.82 18.43 12.60
CA ARG A 120 9.47 19.86 12.66
C ARG A 120 8.93 20.25 14.03
N ASP A 121 7.97 19.48 14.54
CA ASP A 121 7.30 19.78 15.79
C ASP A 121 8.27 19.70 16.98
N ILE A 122 9.16 18.70 17.02
CA ILE A 122 10.23 18.61 18.03
C ILE A 122 11.13 19.85 17.98
N ARG A 123 11.53 20.30 16.78
CA ARG A 123 12.39 21.49 16.63
C ARG A 123 11.69 22.77 17.12
N ILE A 124 10.40 22.91 16.83
CA ILE A 124 9.59 24.03 17.32
C ILE A 124 9.55 24.02 18.86
N GLU A 125 9.33 22.86 19.47
CA GLU A 125 9.31 22.74 20.93
C GLU A 125 10.69 22.99 21.57
N GLU A 126 11.78 22.50 20.97
CA GLU A 126 13.15 22.83 21.41
C GLU A 126 13.38 24.34 21.47
N GLU A 127 12.98 25.07 20.43
CA GLU A 127 13.14 26.52 20.36
C GLU A 127 12.25 27.25 21.38
N LYS A 128 10.99 26.81 21.56
CA LYS A 128 10.10 27.37 22.60
C LYS A 128 10.70 27.21 23.99
N LEU A 129 11.25 26.04 24.31
CA LEU A 129 11.90 25.78 25.60
C LEU A 129 13.15 26.65 25.78
N ARG A 130 13.98 26.78 24.73
CA ARG A 130 15.15 27.64 24.73
C ARG A 130 14.79 29.11 25.01
N ARG A 131 13.79 29.65 24.32
CA ARG A 131 13.31 31.04 24.54
C ARG A 131 12.81 31.27 25.96
N LYS A 132 12.04 30.32 26.52
CA LYS A 132 11.57 30.39 27.92
C LYS A 132 12.73 30.43 28.92
N ALA A 133 13.77 29.61 28.72
CA ALA A 133 14.94 29.59 29.58
C ALA A 133 15.71 30.93 29.58
N ILE A 134 15.91 31.52 28.39
CA ILE A 134 16.57 32.83 28.24
C ILE A 134 15.78 33.92 28.98
N ASN A 135 14.46 33.97 28.81
CA ASN A 135 13.61 34.96 29.46
C ASN A 135 13.55 34.78 30.99
N GLY A 136 13.59 33.53 31.47
CA GLY A 136 13.67 33.20 32.88
C GLY A 136 14.97 33.67 33.54
N ASN A 137 16.11 33.47 32.88
CA ASN A 137 17.41 33.93 33.37
C ASN A 137 17.49 35.47 33.43
N LYS A 138 17.06 36.17 32.37
CA LYS A 138 17.00 37.65 32.37
C LYS A 138 16.16 38.22 33.52
N LYS A 139 15.06 37.55 33.91
CA LYS A 139 14.24 37.97 35.06
C LYS A 139 14.93 37.72 36.41
N ARG A 140 15.75 36.67 36.53
CA ARG A 140 16.51 36.38 37.75
C ARG A 140 17.67 37.34 37.95
N ASP A 141 18.40 37.66 36.88
CA ASP A 141 19.54 38.59 36.96
C ASP A 141 19.07 40.00 37.34
N LYS A 142 17.95 40.48 36.77
CA LYS A 142 17.32 41.75 37.17
C LYS A 142 16.88 41.83 38.64
N ARG A 143 16.59 40.69 39.30
CA ARG A 143 16.21 40.63 40.73
C ARG A 143 17.41 40.56 41.67
N LYS A 144 18.62 40.31 41.16
CA LYS A 144 19.86 40.28 41.96
C LYS A 144 20.62 41.61 41.92
N SER A 145 20.30 42.47 40.95
CA SER A 145 20.93 43.79 40.75
C SER A 145 20.11 44.96 41.31
N GLY A 146 18.98 44.69 41.99
CA GLY A 146 18.16 45.68 42.68
C GLY A 146 17.77 45.15 44.04
#